data_AF-A0A7R9NT85-F1
#
_entry.id   AF-A0A7R9NT85-F1
#
_cell.length_a   1.000
_cell.length_b   1.000
_cell.length_c   1.000
_cell.angle_alpha   90.00
_cell.angle_beta   90.00
_cell.angle_gamma   90.00
#
_symmetry.space_group_name_H-M   'P 1'
#
loop_
_entity.id
_entity.type
_entity.pdbx_description
1 polymer ?
#
loop_
_entity_poly.entity_id
_entity_poly.type
_entity_poly.pdbx_seq_one_letter_code
_entity_poly.pdbx_strand_id
1 'polypeptide(L)'
;MAENWRRWEQQFRNFHAAAELDSKPVSTQVAILLHCAGPEAQDIHRNFVFTNIDDDSEHSWENVLSKFKEYCEPHKNECFERHKFWQRDQREEEPIDQWVDGLRNMLENCEYNCQICRCFHSDSKILRDKIVFGVNDPRTKERLLRETNLKLPKALDICRAAEAS
;
A
#
# COMPACT_ATOMS: atom_id res chain seq x y z
N MET A 1 0.57 -2.93 -12.08
CA MET A 1 0.79 -1.55 -12.55
C MET A 1 1.23 -0.65 -11.41
N ALA A 2 0.42 -0.48 -10.34
CA ALA A 2 0.78 0.35 -9.18
C ALA A 2 2.11 -0.02 -8.48
N GLU A 3 2.38 -1.31 -8.21
CA GLU A 3 3.64 -1.73 -7.57
C GLU A 3 4.87 -1.47 -8.45
N ASN A 4 4.76 -1.75 -9.75
CA ASN A 4 5.82 -1.46 -10.72
C ASN A 4 6.07 0.06 -10.83
N TRP A 5 5.00 0.86 -10.81
CA TRP A 5 5.10 2.32 -10.78
C TRP A 5 5.81 2.80 -9.51
N ARG A 6 5.44 2.32 -8.32
CA ARG A 6 6.10 2.71 -7.06
C ARG A 6 7.59 2.39 -7.06
N ARG A 7 7.96 1.20 -7.55
CA ARG A 7 9.38 0.80 -7.69
C ARG A 7 10.10 1.72 -8.66
N TRP A 8 9.50 2.01 -9.81
CA TRP A 8 10.08 2.90 -10.81
C TRP A 8 10.20 4.35 -10.30
N GLU A 9 9.16 4.88 -9.65
CA GLU A 9 9.16 6.23 -9.06
C GLU A 9 10.31 6.38 -8.05
N GLN A 10 10.49 5.39 -7.17
CA GLN A 10 11.59 5.40 -6.20
C GLN A 10 12.96 5.37 -6.90
N GLN A 11 13.12 4.56 -7.95
CA GLN A 11 14.35 4.52 -8.75
C GLN A 11 14.63 5.87 -9.43
N PHE A 12 13.60 6.49 -10.00
CA PHE A 12 13.73 7.79 -10.65
C PHE A 12 14.10 8.89 -9.66
N ARG A 13 13.49 8.92 -8.46
CA ARG A 13 13.85 9.88 -7.41
C ARG A 13 15.30 9.75 -6.98
N ASN A 14 15.81 8.53 -6.84
CA ASN A 14 17.22 8.30 -6.54
C ASN A 14 18.13 8.81 -7.66
N PHE A 15 17.76 8.55 -8.92
CA PHE A 15 18.50 9.05 -10.09
C PHE A 15 18.47 10.58 -10.17
N HIS A 16 17.31 11.20 -9.96
CA HIS A 16 17.13 12.66 -10.00
C HIS A 16 18.05 13.36 -8.99
N ALA A 17 18.09 12.86 -7.75
CA ALA A 17 19.00 13.35 -6.73
C ALA A 17 20.48 13.12 -7.09
N ALA A 18 20.83 11.91 -7.56
CA ALA A 18 22.22 11.56 -7.90
C ALA A 18 22.75 12.35 -9.11
N ALA A 19 21.88 12.73 -10.05
CA ALA A 19 22.21 13.53 -11.22
C ALA A 19 22.10 15.04 -10.97
N GLU A 20 21.83 15.46 -9.73
CA GLU A 20 21.71 16.85 -9.30
C GLU A 20 20.71 17.66 -10.16
N LEU A 21 19.60 17.00 -10.55
CA LEU A 21 18.63 17.58 -11.46
C LEU A 21 17.90 18.79 -10.88
N ASP A 22 17.85 18.93 -9.54
CA ASP A 22 17.33 20.11 -8.85
C ASP A 22 17.99 21.42 -9.31
N SER A 23 19.27 21.36 -9.73
CA SER A 23 20.01 22.52 -10.25
C SER A 23 19.66 22.90 -11.69
N LYS A 24 18.88 22.06 -12.39
CA LYS A 24 18.57 22.20 -13.82
C LYS A 24 17.22 22.91 -14.01
N PRO A 25 16.99 23.55 -15.17
CA PRO A 25 15.68 24.11 -15.50
C PRO A 25 14.59 23.05 -15.45
N VAL A 26 13.39 23.40 -14.96
CA VAL A 26 12.25 22.49 -14.82
C VAL A 26 11.95 21.72 -16.12
N SER A 27 12.00 22.40 -17.26
CA SER A 27 11.84 21.78 -18.59
C SER A 27 12.82 20.65 -18.88
N THR A 28 14.08 20.78 -18.41
CA THR A 28 15.10 19.74 -18.55
C THR A 28 14.80 18.56 -17.63
N GLN A 29 14.35 18.82 -16.41
CA GLN A 29 13.98 17.78 -15.45
C GLN A 29 12.81 16.94 -15.98
N VAL A 30 11.77 17.59 -16.51
CA VAL A 30 10.61 16.92 -17.13
C VAL A 30 11.01 16.14 -18.38
N ALA A 31 11.85 16.71 -19.24
CA ALA A 31 12.32 15.99 -20.44
C ALA A 31 13.09 14.71 -20.07
N ILE A 32 13.95 14.78 -19.05
CA ILE A 32 14.69 13.61 -18.54
C ILE A 32 13.72 12.59 -17.93
N LEU A 33 12.73 13.03 -17.14
CA LEU A 33 11.68 12.16 -16.59
C LEU A 33 10.97 11.39 -17.70
N LEU A 34 10.47 12.09 -18.71
CA LEU A 34 9.72 11.50 -19.83
C LEU A 34 10.59 10.59 -20.69
N HIS A 35 11.88 10.89 -20.83
CA HIS A 35 12.83 9.99 -21.48
C HIS A 35 13.04 8.70 -20.67
N CYS A 36 13.27 8.81 -19.36
CA CYS A 36 13.47 7.66 -18.47
C CYS A 36 12.21 6.80 -18.30
N ALA A 37 11.02 7.39 -18.41
CA ALA A 37 9.74 6.68 -18.31
C ALA A 37 9.42 5.87 -19.58
N GLY A 38 10.01 6.22 -20.71
CA GLY A 38 9.89 5.51 -21.98
C GLY A 38 8.72 5.97 -22.87
N PRO A 39 8.60 5.41 -24.08
CA PRO A 39 7.69 5.90 -25.11
C PRO A 39 6.21 5.79 -24.72
N GLU A 40 5.80 4.71 -24.07
CA GLU A 40 4.41 4.54 -23.60
C GLU A 40 4.02 5.62 -22.57
N ALA A 41 4.94 5.98 -21.67
CA ALA A 41 4.71 7.05 -20.71
C ALA A 41 4.60 8.43 -21.39
N GLN A 42 5.37 8.67 -22.46
CA GLN A 42 5.24 9.90 -23.26
C GLN A 42 3.88 9.99 -23.94
N ASP A 43 3.33 8.87 -24.40
CA ASP A 43 1.99 8.81 -24.98
C ASP A 43 0.90 9.13 -23.94
N ILE A 44 1.05 8.60 -22.73
CA ILE A 44 0.18 8.89 -21.60
C ILE A 44 0.27 10.37 -21.19
N HIS A 45 1.47 10.92 -21.11
CA HIS A 45 1.71 12.32 -20.73
C HIS A 45 0.99 13.31 -21.65
N ARG A 46 0.87 13.01 -22.95
CA ARG A 46 0.12 13.85 -23.90
C ARG A 46 -1.36 13.99 -23.56
N ASN A 47 -1.92 13.08 -22.77
CA ASN A 47 -3.31 13.12 -22.31
C ASN A 47 -3.47 13.80 -20.94
N PHE A 48 -2.39 14.24 -20.30
CA PHE A 48 -2.49 14.93 -19.02
C PHE A 48 -3.05 16.34 -19.21
N VAL A 49 -4.04 16.66 -18.39
CA VAL A 49 -4.63 17.99 -18.32
C VAL A 49 -4.08 18.68 -17.08
N PHE A 50 -3.39 19.80 -17.29
CA PHE A 50 -2.94 20.72 -16.26
C PHE A 50 -3.95 21.87 -16.18
N THR A 51 -4.24 22.33 -14.96
CA THR A 51 -5.32 23.28 -14.66
C THR A 51 -4.97 24.72 -14.98
N ASN A 52 -3.70 25.10 -14.86
CA ASN A 52 -3.17 26.41 -15.23
C ASN A 52 -1.99 26.25 -16.19
N ILE A 53 -2.21 26.60 -17.45
CA ILE A 53 -1.20 26.55 -18.50
C ILE A 53 -0.10 27.61 -18.27
N ASP A 54 -0.42 28.72 -17.60
CA ASP A 54 0.49 29.85 -17.34
C ASP A 54 1.30 29.71 -16.04
N ASP A 55 1.11 28.62 -15.29
CA ASP A 55 1.87 28.33 -14.09
C ASP A 55 2.99 27.32 -14.40
N ASP A 56 4.22 27.81 -14.54
CA ASP A 56 5.42 26.98 -14.74
C ASP A 56 5.60 25.94 -13.61
N SER A 57 5.02 26.18 -12.42
CA SER A 57 5.06 25.23 -11.30
C SER A 57 4.12 24.03 -11.51
N GLU A 58 3.01 24.19 -12.27
CA GLU A 58 2.13 23.07 -12.62
C GLU A 58 2.82 22.05 -13.54
N HIS A 59 3.82 22.49 -14.30
CA HIS A 59 4.64 21.66 -15.17
C HIS A 59 5.91 21.13 -14.47
N SER A 60 6.02 21.25 -13.15
CA SER A 60 7.12 20.65 -12.39
C SER A 60 7.18 19.12 -12.57
N TRP A 61 8.38 18.56 -12.46
CA TRP A 61 8.56 17.11 -12.57
C TRP A 61 7.80 16.36 -11.45
N GLU A 62 7.63 16.98 -10.28
CA GLU A 62 6.82 16.43 -9.19
C GLU A 62 5.34 16.34 -9.56
N ASN A 63 4.79 17.37 -10.22
CA ASN A 63 3.40 17.37 -10.66
C ASN A 63 3.17 16.36 -11.80
N VAL A 64 4.13 16.26 -12.72
CA VAL A 64 4.13 15.21 -13.75
C VAL A 64 4.14 13.82 -13.12
N LEU A 65 5.00 13.57 -12.11
CA LEU A 65 4.99 12.32 -11.35
C LEU A 65 3.65 12.07 -10.66
N SER A 66 3.02 13.11 -10.08
CA SER A 66 1.71 12.97 -9.44
C SER A 66 0.63 12.52 -10.43
N LYS A 67 0.61 13.10 -11.64
CA LYS A 67 -0.32 12.68 -12.70
C LYS A 67 -0.07 11.26 -13.18
N PHE A 68 1.19 10.86 -13.34
CA PHE A 68 1.49 9.47 -13.62
C PHE A 68 1.09 8.54 -12.47
N LYS A 69 1.25 8.95 -11.22
CA LYS A 69 0.78 8.19 -10.07
C LYS A 69 -0.75 8.01 -10.11
N GLU A 70 -1.50 9.08 -10.37
CA GLU A 70 -2.96 9.01 -10.56
C GLU A 70 -3.37 8.06 -11.70
N TYR A 71 -2.59 8.02 -12.78
CA TYR A 71 -2.83 7.13 -13.92
C TYR A 71 -2.46 5.66 -13.63
N CYS A 72 -1.29 5.44 -13.02
CA CYS A 72 -0.70 4.12 -12.80
C CYS A 72 -1.22 3.43 -11.53
N GLU A 73 -1.72 4.19 -10.56
CA GLU A 73 -2.58 3.68 -9.50
C GLU A 73 -4.02 3.68 -10.05
N PRO A 74 -4.53 2.55 -10.61
CA PRO A 74 -5.97 2.45 -10.85
C PRO A 74 -6.64 2.82 -9.53
N HIS A 75 -7.67 3.67 -9.57
CA HIS A 75 -8.45 4.06 -8.39
C HIS A 75 -8.61 2.82 -7.53
N LYS A 76 -7.86 2.74 -6.41
CA LYS A 76 -7.84 1.54 -5.60
C LYS A 76 -9.29 1.33 -5.24
N ASN A 77 -9.86 0.24 -5.73
CA ASN A 77 -11.23 -0.08 -5.36
C ASN A 77 -11.12 -0.56 -3.92
N GLU A 78 -11.25 0.39 -2.99
CA GLU A 78 -11.16 0.19 -1.55
C GLU A 78 -12.05 -0.99 -1.13
N CYS A 79 -13.27 -1.07 -1.68
CA CYS A 79 -14.19 -2.18 -1.47
C CYS A 79 -13.61 -3.51 -1.95
N PHE A 80 -12.94 -3.55 -3.11
CA PHE A 80 -12.31 -4.75 -3.63
C PHE A 80 -11.10 -5.20 -2.79
N GLU A 81 -10.23 -4.27 -2.37
CA GLU A 81 -9.09 -4.61 -1.52
C GLU A 81 -9.53 -5.08 -0.13
N ARG A 82 -10.53 -4.41 0.46
CA ARG A 82 -11.17 -4.89 1.70
C ARG A 82 -11.82 -6.24 1.52
N HIS A 83 -12.49 -6.48 0.40
CA HIS A 83 -13.10 -7.77 0.10
C HIS A 83 -12.04 -8.89 0.07
N LYS A 84 -10.91 -8.68 -0.62
CA LYS A 84 -9.80 -9.64 -0.61
C LYS A 84 -9.26 -9.88 0.80
N PHE A 85 -9.05 -8.81 1.59
CA PHE A 85 -8.58 -8.92 2.97
C PHE A 85 -9.52 -9.79 3.81
N TRP A 86 -10.84 -9.52 3.74
CA TRP A 86 -11.82 -10.28 4.51
C TRP A 86 -11.97 -11.73 4.06
N GLN A 87 -11.77 -12.02 2.77
CA GLN A 87 -11.77 -13.39 2.24
C GLN A 87 -10.51 -14.20 2.58
N ARG A 88 -9.42 -13.56 3.03
CA ARG A 88 -8.14 -14.25 3.26
C ARG A 88 -8.09 -14.96 4.61
N ASP A 89 -8.48 -16.22 4.66
CA ASP A 89 -8.31 -17.07 5.86
C ASP A 89 -6.95 -17.77 5.91
N GLN A 90 -6.51 -18.18 7.09
CA GLN A 90 -5.26 -18.92 7.29
C GLN A 90 -5.33 -20.23 6.50
N ARG A 91 -4.30 -20.49 5.68
CA ARG A 91 -4.23 -21.74 4.91
C ARG A 91 -3.85 -22.90 5.83
N GLU A 92 -4.12 -24.11 5.37
CA GLU A 92 -3.62 -25.31 6.02
C GLU A 92 -2.08 -25.26 6.05
N GLU A 93 -1.49 -25.60 7.20
CA GLU A 93 -0.04 -25.56 7.47
C GLU A 93 0.63 -24.17 7.34
N GLU A 94 -0.12 -23.09 7.16
CA GLU A 94 0.47 -21.74 7.14
C GLU A 94 0.73 -21.24 8.56
N PRO A 95 1.99 -20.91 8.93
CA PRO A 95 2.30 -20.37 10.25
C PRO A 95 1.62 -19.03 10.51
N ILE A 96 1.17 -18.79 11.75
CA ILE A 96 0.44 -17.60 12.17
C ILE A 96 1.19 -16.32 11.82
N ASP A 97 2.50 -16.31 12.06
CA ASP A 97 3.32 -15.11 11.83
C ASP A 97 3.42 -14.80 10.34
N GLN A 98 3.57 -15.81 9.48
CA GLN A 98 3.58 -15.63 8.03
C GLN A 98 2.22 -15.13 7.52
N TRP A 99 1.13 -15.71 8.00
CA TRP A 99 -0.22 -15.29 7.62
C TRP A 99 -0.48 -13.84 8.03
N VAL A 100 -0.13 -13.47 9.27
CA VAL A 100 -0.34 -12.13 9.83
C VAL A 100 0.50 -11.07 9.11
N ASP A 101 1.74 -11.39 8.74
CA ASP A 101 2.55 -10.47 7.92
C ASP A 101 1.94 -10.27 6.53
N GLY A 102 1.38 -11.32 5.93
CA GLY A 102 0.57 -11.22 4.72
C GLY A 102 -0.64 -10.29 4.89
N LEU A 103 -1.38 -10.44 6.00
CA LEU A 103 -2.54 -9.60 6.31
C LEU A 103 -2.15 -8.12 6.51
N ARG A 104 -1.01 -7.84 7.16
CA ARG A 104 -0.48 -6.47 7.33
C ARG A 104 -0.23 -5.81 5.98
N ASN A 105 0.42 -6.51 5.05
CA ASN A 105 0.66 -6.00 3.70
C ASN A 105 -0.65 -5.73 2.94
N MET A 106 -1.69 -6.54 3.14
CA MET A 106 -3.01 -6.31 2.54
C MET A 106 -3.72 -5.08 3.13
N LEU A 107 -3.57 -4.82 4.44
CA LEU A 107 -4.20 -3.67 5.11
C LEU A 107 -3.71 -2.32 4.58
N GLU A 108 -2.45 -2.23 4.14
CA GLU A 108 -1.90 -1.02 3.51
C GLU A 108 -2.72 -0.54 2.29
N ASN A 109 -3.45 -1.46 1.65
CA ASN A 109 -4.29 -1.17 0.49
C ASN A 109 -5.78 -1.03 0.82
N CYS A 110 -6.19 -1.28 2.06
CA CYS A 110 -7.59 -1.25 2.48
C CYS A 110 -8.06 0.12 3.02
N GLU A 111 -7.17 1.11 3.07
CA GLU A 111 -7.44 2.50 3.47
C GLU A 111 -8.23 2.62 4.79
N TYR A 112 -7.95 1.76 5.77
CA TYR A 112 -8.58 1.78 7.11
C TYR A 112 -8.09 2.91 8.03
N ASN A 113 -7.41 3.90 7.46
CA ASN A 113 -6.85 5.03 8.19
C ASN A 113 -7.97 5.90 8.76
N CYS A 114 -7.91 6.20 10.06
CA CYS A 114 -8.80 7.18 10.67
C CYS A 114 -8.44 8.59 10.17
N GLN A 115 -9.28 9.18 9.32
CA GLN A 115 -9.10 10.53 8.75
C GLN A 115 -8.85 11.62 9.81
N ILE A 116 -9.35 11.42 11.04
CA ILE A 116 -9.24 12.39 12.14
C ILE A 116 -7.89 12.30 12.86
N CYS A 117 -7.31 11.09 13.01
CA CYS A 117 -6.16 10.92 13.91
C CYS A 117 -4.86 10.50 13.20
N ARG A 118 -4.91 10.12 11.90
CA ARG A 118 -3.76 9.57 11.16
C ARG A 118 -3.04 8.43 11.91
N CYS A 119 -3.70 7.81 12.89
CA CYS A 119 -3.11 6.74 13.68
C CYS A 119 -3.41 5.39 13.02
N PHE A 120 -2.37 4.59 12.88
CA PHE A 120 -2.39 3.15 12.59
C PHE A 120 -2.97 2.30 13.76
N HIS A 121 -3.83 2.90 14.60
CA HIS A 121 -4.41 2.25 15.77
C HIS A 121 -5.60 1.33 15.42
N SER A 122 -6.20 1.48 14.23
CA SER A 122 -7.29 0.62 13.74
C SER A 122 -6.79 -0.77 13.34
N ASP A 123 -5.56 -0.87 12.84
CA ASP A 123 -4.94 -2.13 12.38
C ASP A 123 -4.91 -3.19 13.47
N SER A 124 -4.65 -2.81 14.72
CA SER A 124 -4.59 -3.78 15.82
C SER A 124 -5.94 -4.43 16.12
N LYS A 125 -7.06 -3.71 15.97
CA LYS A 125 -8.40 -4.28 16.17
C LYS A 125 -8.86 -5.07 14.94
N ILE A 126 -8.62 -4.53 13.75
CA ILE A 126 -8.98 -5.19 12.49
C ILE A 126 -8.20 -6.50 12.33
N LEU A 127 -6.88 -6.50 12.57
CA LEU A 127 -6.08 -7.73 12.55
C LEU A 127 -6.51 -8.71 13.62
N ARG A 128 -6.77 -8.25 14.86
CA ARG A 128 -7.27 -9.11 15.93
C ARG A 128 -8.56 -9.81 15.49
N ASP A 129 -9.53 -9.04 14.99
CA ASP A 129 -10.81 -9.59 14.57
C ASP A 129 -10.62 -10.54 13.39
N LYS A 130 -9.77 -10.18 12.41
CA LYS A 130 -9.46 -11.06 11.29
C LYS A 130 -8.79 -12.37 11.72
N ILE A 131 -7.91 -12.36 12.72
CA ILE A 131 -7.34 -13.59 13.30
C ILE A 131 -8.45 -14.45 13.89
N VAL A 132 -9.36 -13.86 14.68
CA VAL A 132 -10.49 -14.62 15.26
C VAL A 132 -11.39 -15.22 14.18
N PHE A 133 -11.69 -14.49 13.11
CA PHE A 133 -12.53 -15.01 12.03
C PHE A 133 -11.83 -16.06 11.16
N GLY A 134 -10.56 -15.81 10.82
CA GLY A 134 -9.84 -16.52 9.76
C GLY A 134 -8.84 -17.57 10.22
N VAL A 135 -8.58 -17.72 11.52
CA VAL A 135 -7.71 -18.81 12.02
C VAL A 135 -8.29 -20.16 11.61
N ASN A 136 -7.41 -21.05 11.14
CA ASN A 136 -7.79 -22.34 10.58
C ASN A 136 -8.26 -23.31 11.67
N ASP A 137 -7.52 -23.40 12.78
CA ASP A 137 -7.80 -24.33 13.87
C ASP A 137 -9.05 -23.91 14.68
N PRO A 138 -10.14 -24.71 14.69
CA PRO A 138 -11.35 -24.41 15.43
C PRO A 138 -11.13 -24.32 16.95
N ARG A 139 -10.20 -25.11 17.51
CA ARG A 139 -9.92 -25.08 18.96
C ARG A 139 -9.26 -23.77 19.36
N THR A 140 -8.32 -23.29 18.56
CA THR A 140 -7.70 -21.98 18.72
C THR A 140 -8.74 -20.87 18.59
N LYS A 141 -9.65 -20.94 17.60
CA LYS A 141 -10.76 -20.00 17.47
C LYS A 141 -11.62 -19.92 18.73
N GLU A 142 -12.01 -21.06 19.29
CA GLU A 142 -12.78 -21.12 20.52
C GLU A 142 -12.02 -20.50 21.71
N ARG A 143 -10.73 -20.80 21.86
CA ARG A 143 -9.88 -20.21 22.90
C ARG A 143 -9.81 -18.68 22.78
N LEU A 144 -9.65 -18.16 21.57
CA LEU A 144 -9.64 -16.71 21.31
C LEU A 144 -10.97 -16.06 21.71
N LEU A 145 -12.11 -16.69 21.40
CA LEU A 145 -13.45 -16.15 21.72
C LEU A 145 -13.79 -16.14 23.20
N ARG A 146 -13.12 -16.96 24.03
CA ARG A 146 -13.29 -16.97 25.49
C ARG A 146 -12.57 -15.81 26.20
N GLU A 147 -11.69 -15.11 25.50
CA GLU A 147 -10.90 -14.00 26.06
C GLU A 147 -11.70 -12.69 26.11
N THR A 148 -12.07 -12.25 27.31
CA THR A 148 -12.94 -11.08 27.53
C THR A 148 -12.32 -9.74 27.12
N ASN A 149 -10.99 -9.63 27.11
CA ASN A 149 -10.26 -8.44 26.68
C ASN A 149 -9.14 -8.80 25.72
N LEU A 150 -9.49 -9.54 24.66
CA LEU A 150 -8.52 -9.96 23.65
C LEU A 150 -7.92 -8.74 22.94
N LYS A 151 -6.59 -8.66 23.00
CA LYS A 151 -5.77 -7.70 22.25
C LYS A 151 -4.89 -8.45 21.26
N LEU A 152 -4.45 -7.79 20.20
CA LEU A 152 -3.64 -8.41 19.14
C LEU A 152 -2.42 -9.19 19.66
N PRO A 153 -1.58 -8.66 20.57
CA PRO A 153 -0.43 -9.43 21.09
C PRO A 153 -0.86 -10.75 21.73
N LYS A 154 -1.89 -10.72 22.57
CA LYS A 154 -2.43 -11.92 23.23
C LYS A 154 -3.03 -12.91 22.23
N ALA A 155 -3.70 -12.43 21.18
CA ALA A 155 -4.22 -13.29 20.13
C ALA A 155 -3.10 -14.05 19.41
N LEU A 156 -2.02 -13.35 19.07
CA LEU A 156 -0.83 -13.97 18.46
C LEU A 156 -0.18 -15.00 19.38
N ASP A 157 -0.04 -14.69 20.67
CA ASP A 157 0.55 -15.63 21.64
C ASP A 157 -0.29 -16.91 21.79
N ILE A 158 -1.63 -16.80 21.78
CA ILE A 158 -2.53 -17.96 21.81
C ILE A 158 -2.35 -18.83 20.56
N CYS A 159 -2.29 -18.22 19.38
CA CYS A 159 -2.09 -18.93 18.11
C CYS A 159 -0.71 -19.62 18.07
N ARG A 160 0.38 -18.91 18.41
CA ARG A 160 1.73 -19.48 18.45
C ARG A 160 1.84 -20.65 19.43
N ALA A 161 1.22 -20.53 20.59
CA ALA A 161 1.18 -21.62 21.57
C ALA A 161 0.42 -22.85 21.05
N ALA A 162 -0.62 -22.65 20.24
CA ALA A 162 -1.35 -23.73 19.61
C ALA A 162 -0.56 -24.42 18.50
N GLU A 163 0.26 -23.68 17.74
CA GLU A 163 1.15 -24.25 16.71
C GLU A 163 2.31 -25.06 17.31
N ALA A 164 2.72 -24.75 18.54
CA ALA A 164 3.78 -25.45 19.25
C ALA A 164 3.30 -26.69 20.05
N SER A 165 1.99 -26.97 20.04
CA SER A 165 1.36 -28.08 20.80
C SER A 165 1.07 -29.28 19.90
#